data_AF-A0A5C8Q9Y1-F1
#
_entry.id   AF-A0A5C8Q9Y1-F1
#
_cell.length_a   1.000
_cell.length_b   1.000
_cell.length_c   1.000
_cell.angle_alpha   90.00
_cell.angle_beta   90.00
_cell.angle_gamma   90.00
#
_symmetry.space_group_name_H-M   'P 1'
#
loop_
_entity.id
_entity.type
_entity.pdbx_description
1 polymer ?
#
loop_
_entity_poly.entity_id
_entity_poly.type
_entity_poly.pdbx_seq_one_letter_code
_entity_poly.pdbx_strand_id
1 'polypeptide(L)'
;MTSQTFRATVSGVRHDGFMVRRAATRKTAAGKTAAAGRSVPARRPEVRLPPLVPYEGELEPDGDYDGQEFGGLDLADQEGPGARFMDCALRACGLDRTDLGRARFIDCVLDGIRGVGTDLGGASLRDVEVVDARLGGVQLHGAVFERVLIRGGKIDYLNLRKAKLKDVVFEGCVLAEPDFGGAELERVEFRDCVLKDADLSGVRMKDVDLRTVAELGIARGVDRLAGAVISTAQLLDLAPAFAAQIGVRVEDAPGV
;
A
#
# COMPACT_ATOMS: atom_id res chain seq x y z
N MET A 1 -52.87 -20.54 60.57
CA MET A 1 -52.99 -19.99 61.93
C MET A 1 -51.68 -20.26 62.64
N THR A 2 -51.00 -19.18 63.08
CA THR A 2 -50.12 -19.09 64.27
C THR A 2 -48.82 -19.93 64.23
N SER A 3 -47.64 -19.50 64.66
CA SER A 3 -47.02 -18.22 65.06
C SER A 3 -45.64 -18.59 65.61
N GLN A 4 -44.71 -17.65 65.51
CA GLN A 4 -43.58 -17.37 66.42
C GLN A 4 -42.32 -18.26 66.46
N THR A 5 -41.15 -17.79 66.92
CA THR A 5 -40.26 -16.60 66.76
C THR A 5 -39.04 -16.90 67.68
N PHE A 6 -37.91 -16.18 67.50
CA PHE A 6 -36.79 -15.94 68.46
C PHE A 6 -35.74 -17.08 68.61
N ARG A 7 -34.42 -16.86 68.74
CA ARG A 7 -33.52 -15.68 68.82
C ARG A 7 -32.09 -16.23 68.62
N ALA A 8 -31.18 -15.52 67.96
CA ALA A 8 -29.75 -15.70 68.21
C ALA A 8 -28.98 -14.38 68.00
N THR A 9 -28.11 -14.14 68.96
CA THR A 9 -27.47 -12.90 69.39
C THR A 9 -26.38 -12.40 68.45
N VAL A 10 -26.20 -11.07 68.40
CA VAL A 10 -25.13 -10.37 67.69
C VAL A 10 -23.84 -10.33 68.52
N SER A 11 -22.71 -10.58 67.88
CA SER A 11 -21.34 -10.14 68.25
C SER A 11 -20.45 -10.55 67.08
N GLY A 12 -20.00 -9.70 66.16
CA GLY A 12 -19.30 -8.45 66.37
C GLY A 12 -17.81 -8.69 66.14
N VAL A 13 -17.23 -8.05 65.11
CA VAL A 13 -15.85 -7.49 65.01
C VAL A 13 -15.09 -7.84 63.71
N ARG A 14 -14.58 -6.74 63.08
CA ARG A 14 -13.51 -6.54 62.06
C ARG A 14 -13.87 -6.80 60.59
N HIS A 15 -14.08 -5.72 59.82
CA HIS A 15 -13.10 -5.01 58.98
C HIS A 15 -12.76 -5.78 57.71
N ASP A 16 -13.34 -5.35 56.58
CA ASP A 16 -12.54 -4.84 55.45
C ASP A 16 -13.45 -4.23 54.38
N GLY A 17 -12.94 -3.16 53.76
CA GLY A 17 -13.66 -2.30 52.82
C GLY A 17 -14.10 -3.04 51.57
N PHE A 18 -15.40 -3.05 51.32
CA PHE A 18 -15.96 -3.50 50.04
C PHE A 18 -15.99 -2.33 49.06
N MET A 19 -14.99 -2.29 48.18
CA MET A 19 -14.97 -1.45 46.98
C MET A 19 -16.01 -2.01 45.99
N VAL A 20 -17.13 -1.30 45.83
CA VAL A 20 -18.17 -1.63 44.84
C VAL A 20 -17.59 -1.48 43.44
N ARG A 21 -17.12 -2.60 42.86
CA ARG A 21 -16.77 -2.67 41.44
C ARG A 21 -18.05 -2.60 40.61
N ARG A 22 -18.28 -1.45 39.97
CA ARG A 22 -19.27 -1.32 38.90
C ARG A 22 -18.95 -2.32 37.80
N ALA A 23 -19.86 -3.26 37.57
CA ALA A 23 -19.84 -4.14 36.42
C ALA A 23 -20.03 -3.29 35.15
N ALA A 24 -18.95 -3.04 34.43
CA ALA A 24 -19.01 -2.52 33.07
C ALA A 24 -19.51 -3.66 32.18
N THR A 25 -20.76 -3.55 31.72
CA THR A 25 -21.29 -4.38 30.63
C THR A 25 -20.40 -4.21 29.41
N ARG A 26 -19.50 -5.18 29.18
CA ARG A 26 -18.82 -5.34 27.88
C ARG A 26 -19.90 -5.64 26.85
N LYS A 27 -20.23 -4.64 26.02
CA LYS A 27 -20.85 -4.88 24.73
C LYS A 27 -19.87 -5.75 23.93
N THR A 28 -20.16 -7.03 23.84
CA THR A 28 -19.60 -7.90 22.81
C THR A 28 -19.97 -7.25 21.47
N ALA A 29 -18.98 -6.68 20.79
CA ALA A 29 -19.14 -6.26 19.41
C ALA A 29 -19.45 -7.53 18.62
N ALA A 30 -20.73 -7.69 18.29
CA ALA A 30 -21.17 -8.69 17.33
C ALA A 30 -20.32 -8.49 16.07
N GLY A 31 -19.56 -9.52 15.72
CA GLY A 31 -18.82 -9.55 14.47
C GLY A 31 -19.80 -9.25 13.35
N LYS A 32 -19.64 -8.10 12.71
CA LYS A 32 -20.19 -7.90 11.39
C LYS A 32 -19.49 -8.93 10.52
N THR A 33 -20.18 -10.04 10.25
CA THR A 33 -19.93 -10.80 9.03
C THR A 33 -19.93 -9.78 7.91
N ALA A 34 -18.74 -9.52 7.36
CA ALA A 34 -18.60 -8.65 6.21
C ALA A 34 -19.38 -9.33 5.09
N ALA A 35 -20.62 -8.89 4.88
CA ALA A 35 -21.31 -9.10 3.62
C ALA A 35 -20.31 -8.71 2.53
N ALA A 36 -20.20 -9.55 1.49
CA ALA A 36 -19.32 -9.39 0.35
C ALA A 36 -19.58 -8.04 -0.36
N GLY A 37 -19.10 -6.96 0.25
CA GLY A 37 -19.17 -5.60 -0.25
C GLY A 37 -18.07 -5.48 -1.28
N ARG A 38 -18.45 -5.09 -2.50
CA ARG A 38 -17.49 -4.67 -3.53
C ARG A 38 -16.51 -3.69 -2.90
N SER A 39 -15.21 -3.88 -3.13
CA SER A 39 -14.19 -2.90 -2.76
C SER A 39 -14.60 -1.53 -3.32
N VAL A 40 -14.37 -0.47 -2.53
CA VAL A 40 -14.55 0.89 -3.03
C VAL A 40 -13.45 1.15 -4.08
N PRO A 41 -13.80 1.53 -5.33
CA PRO A 41 -12.82 1.72 -6.38
C PRO A 41 -11.92 2.93 -6.09
N ALA A 42 -10.68 2.86 -6.58
CA ALA A 42 -9.72 3.94 -6.53
C ALA A 42 -10.19 5.14 -7.37
N ARG A 43 -10.02 6.35 -6.83
CA ARG A 43 -10.18 7.58 -7.62
C ARG A 43 -8.95 7.78 -8.50
N ARG A 44 -9.14 7.78 -9.82
CA ARG A 44 -8.06 8.05 -10.76
C ARG A 44 -7.63 9.53 -10.70
N PRO A 45 -6.38 9.85 -11.02
CA PRO A 45 -5.97 11.24 -11.22
C PRO A 45 -6.73 11.87 -12.40
N GLU A 46 -6.88 13.19 -12.36
CA GLU A 46 -7.44 13.99 -13.46
C GLU A 46 -6.39 14.99 -13.98
N VAL A 47 -5.20 14.50 -14.36
CA VAL A 47 -4.08 15.36 -14.75
C VAL A 47 -4.39 16.11 -16.05
N ARG A 48 -4.25 17.43 -16.02
CA ARG A 48 -4.42 18.31 -17.18
C ARG A 48 -3.30 19.35 -17.20
N LEU A 49 -2.21 19.00 -17.88
CA LEU A 49 -1.05 19.87 -17.96
C LEU A 49 -1.34 21.14 -18.78
N PRO A 50 -0.83 22.31 -18.35
CA PRO A 50 -0.78 23.52 -19.18
C PRO A 50 0.22 23.35 -20.34
N PRO A 51 0.31 24.33 -21.26
CA PRO A 51 1.44 24.39 -22.18
C PRO A 51 2.76 24.40 -21.41
N LEU A 52 3.64 23.44 -21.70
CA LEU A 52 4.89 23.25 -20.98
C LEU A 52 6.05 24.01 -21.64
N VAL A 53 7.00 24.46 -20.82
CA VAL A 53 8.27 25.03 -21.27
C VAL A 53 9.36 23.97 -21.17
N PRO A 54 10.17 23.74 -22.22
CA PRO A 54 11.30 22.82 -22.14
C PRO A 54 12.29 23.20 -21.03
N TYR A 55 12.70 22.22 -20.24
CA TYR A 55 13.76 22.35 -19.25
C TYR A 55 15.07 21.76 -19.77
N GLU A 56 16.16 22.49 -19.59
CA GLU A 56 17.50 22.12 -20.09
C GLU A 56 18.58 22.18 -18.99
N GLY A 57 18.19 22.33 -17.73
CA GLY A 57 19.10 22.44 -16.59
C GLY A 57 19.41 21.13 -15.88
N GLU A 58 20.12 21.24 -14.75
CA GLU A 58 20.36 20.16 -13.79
C GLU A 58 19.39 20.26 -12.61
N LEU A 59 19.02 19.12 -12.03
CA LEU A 59 18.22 19.10 -10.81
C LEU A 59 18.91 19.89 -9.69
N GLU A 60 18.11 20.62 -8.92
CA GLU A 60 18.56 21.39 -7.77
C GLU A 60 17.87 20.88 -6.50
N PRO A 61 18.59 20.75 -5.37
CA PRO A 61 17.98 20.53 -4.07
C PRO A 61 16.93 21.60 -3.75
N ASP A 62 15.74 21.17 -3.30
CA ASP A 62 14.58 22.03 -3.09
C ASP A 62 14.17 22.89 -4.31
N GLY A 63 14.61 22.50 -5.52
CA GLY A 63 14.26 23.18 -6.77
C GLY A 63 12.75 23.24 -6.99
N ASP A 64 12.28 24.32 -7.60
CA ASP A 64 10.86 24.56 -7.87
C ASP A 64 10.62 24.57 -9.39
N TYR A 65 9.98 23.52 -9.86
CA TYR A 65 9.69 23.29 -11.26
C TYR A 65 8.18 23.37 -11.49
N ASP A 66 7.74 24.42 -12.16
CA ASP A 66 6.35 24.67 -12.50
C ASP A 66 6.18 24.73 -14.02
N GLY A 67 5.25 23.95 -14.58
CA GLY A 67 4.90 24.01 -16.00
C GLY A 67 6.04 23.61 -16.94
N GLN A 68 6.93 22.71 -16.51
CA GLN A 68 8.14 22.36 -17.26
C GLN A 68 8.10 20.96 -17.86
N GLU A 69 8.70 20.82 -19.04
CA GLU A 69 8.92 19.54 -19.72
C GLU A 69 10.41 19.16 -19.68
N PHE A 70 10.70 18.07 -18.98
CA PHE A 70 11.99 17.40 -18.95
C PHE A 70 11.95 16.33 -20.05
N GLY A 71 12.48 16.65 -21.23
CA GLY A 71 12.40 15.79 -22.42
C GLY A 71 13.72 15.11 -22.75
N GLY A 72 13.80 13.78 -22.55
CA GLY A 72 14.94 12.96 -22.95
C GLY A 72 16.22 13.24 -22.20
N LEU A 73 16.13 13.89 -21.04
CA LEU A 73 17.29 14.28 -20.23
C LEU A 73 17.93 13.06 -19.56
N ASP A 74 19.25 13.04 -19.52
CA ASP A 74 20.00 12.13 -18.67
C ASP A 74 20.22 12.80 -17.31
N LEU A 75 19.42 12.39 -16.32
CA LEU A 75 19.49 12.90 -14.95
C LEU A 75 20.26 11.95 -14.03
N ALA A 76 21.05 11.04 -14.61
CA ALA A 76 21.83 10.09 -13.84
C ALA A 76 22.74 10.79 -12.81
N ASP A 77 22.78 10.23 -11.61
CA ASP A 77 23.58 10.74 -10.48
C ASP A 77 23.27 12.19 -10.04
N GLN A 78 22.23 12.82 -10.58
CA GLN A 78 21.82 14.17 -10.16
C GLN A 78 21.09 14.17 -8.83
N GLU A 79 21.12 15.32 -8.15
CA GLU A 79 20.55 15.50 -6.82
C GLU A 79 19.47 16.59 -6.85
N GLY A 80 18.21 16.19 -6.66
CA GLY A 80 17.07 17.07 -6.42
C GLY A 80 16.26 16.71 -5.17
N PRO A 81 16.89 16.44 -4.00
CA PRO A 81 16.14 16.12 -2.80
C PRO A 81 15.24 17.29 -2.41
N GLY A 82 13.98 17.01 -2.07
CA GLY A 82 12.98 18.03 -1.72
C GLY A 82 12.43 18.84 -2.89
N ALA A 83 12.90 18.59 -4.12
CA ALA A 83 12.44 19.28 -5.33
C ALA A 83 10.92 19.16 -5.51
N ARG A 84 10.33 20.17 -6.12
CA ARG A 84 8.89 20.28 -6.37
C ARG A 84 8.66 20.34 -7.85
N PHE A 85 7.84 19.43 -8.34
CA PHE A 85 7.35 19.37 -9.70
C PHE A 85 5.85 19.61 -9.64
N MET A 86 5.41 20.71 -10.21
CA MET A 86 4.00 21.09 -10.34
C MET A 86 3.71 21.26 -11.82
N ASP A 87 2.63 20.64 -12.30
CA ASP A 87 2.23 20.76 -13.70
C ASP A 87 3.36 20.39 -14.69
N CYS A 88 4.20 19.42 -14.32
CA CYS A 88 5.38 19.03 -15.09
C CYS A 88 5.18 17.74 -15.89
N ALA A 89 5.95 17.59 -16.96
CA ALA A 89 6.14 16.32 -17.64
C ALA A 89 7.60 15.89 -17.63
N LEU A 90 7.88 14.67 -17.16
CA LEU A 90 9.18 14.02 -17.32
C LEU A 90 9.01 12.94 -18.38
N ARG A 91 9.57 13.14 -19.57
CA ARG A 91 9.42 12.25 -20.72
C ARG A 91 10.75 11.65 -21.13
N ALA A 92 10.82 10.33 -21.19
CA ALA A 92 11.99 9.58 -21.63
C ALA A 92 13.29 9.91 -20.86
N CYS A 93 13.19 10.38 -19.62
CA CYS A 93 14.36 10.73 -18.80
C CYS A 93 15.08 9.48 -18.26
N GLY A 94 16.41 9.54 -18.21
CA GLY A 94 17.24 8.62 -17.44
C GLY A 94 17.34 9.08 -15.99
N LEU A 95 17.08 8.18 -15.04
CA LEU A 95 17.03 8.44 -13.60
C LEU A 95 17.96 7.51 -12.80
N ASP A 96 19.01 7.00 -13.44
CA ASP A 96 19.96 6.08 -12.81
C ASP A 96 20.63 6.74 -11.60
N ARG A 97 20.40 6.18 -10.42
CA ARG A 97 20.92 6.70 -9.13
C ARG A 97 20.61 8.18 -8.85
N THR A 98 19.57 8.74 -9.48
CA THR A 98 19.12 10.10 -9.19
C THR A 98 18.52 10.17 -7.79
N ASP A 99 18.91 11.17 -7.00
CA ASP A 99 18.33 11.45 -5.69
C ASP A 99 17.16 12.44 -5.83
N LEU A 100 15.95 11.95 -5.65
CA LEU A 100 14.70 12.72 -5.55
C LEU A 100 14.04 12.47 -4.19
N GLY A 101 14.85 12.23 -3.15
CA GLY A 101 14.40 11.99 -1.79
C GLY A 101 13.52 13.13 -1.29
N ARG A 102 12.34 12.82 -0.76
CA ARG A 102 11.30 13.79 -0.32
C ARG A 102 10.79 14.74 -1.41
N ALA A 103 11.07 14.48 -2.69
CA ALA A 103 10.51 15.27 -3.78
C ALA A 103 8.98 15.24 -3.80
N ARG A 104 8.37 16.26 -4.40
CA ARG A 104 6.91 16.39 -4.52
C ARG A 104 6.52 16.48 -5.99
N PHE A 105 5.61 15.62 -6.41
CA PHE A 105 5.01 15.66 -7.73
C PHE A 105 3.52 15.94 -7.56
N ILE A 106 3.05 17.02 -8.17
CA ILE A 106 1.65 17.45 -8.14
C ILE A 106 1.23 17.69 -9.59
N ASP A 107 0.14 17.04 -10.01
CA ASP A 107 -0.39 17.21 -11.37
C ASP A 107 0.68 16.95 -12.44
N CYS A 108 1.39 15.82 -12.32
CA CYS A 108 2.55 15.51 -13.17
C CYS A 108 2.33 14.26 -14.03
N VAL A 109 3.03 14.22 -15.16
CA VAL A 109 3.14 13.03 -16.02
C VAL A 109 4.58 12.56 -16.10
N LEU A 110 4.85 11.31 -15.75
CA LEU A 110 6.15 10.66 -15.88
C LEU A 110 6.02 9.54 -16.92
N ASP A 111 6.52 9.77 -18.12
CA ASP A 111 6.27 8.93 -19.30
C ASP A 111 7.59 8.38 -19.85
N GLY A 112 7.71 7.05 -19.93
CA GLY A 112 8.89 6.38 -20.46
C GLY A 112 10.16 6.60 -19.64
N ILE A 113 10.04 6.97 -18.36
CA ILE A 113 11.19 7.14 -17.47
C ILE A 113 11.90 5.79 -17.25
N ARG A 114 13.23 5.84 -17.14
CA ARG A 114 14.06 4.65 -16.98
C ARG A 114 15.17 4.89 -15.97
N GLY A 115 15.58 3.87 -15.25
CA GLY A 115 16.74 3.98 -14.37
C GLY A 115 16.81 2.87 -13.32
N VAL A 116 18.02 2.69 -12.78
CA VAL A 116 18.27 1.79 -11.65
C VAL A 116 18.73 2.57 -10.43
N GLY A 117 18.13 2.28 -9.28
CA GLY A 117 18.54 2.84 -7.99
C GLY A 117 18.09 4.29 -7.76
N THR A 118 17.05 4.77 -8.44
CA THR A 118 16.45 6.10 -8.17
C THR A 118 15.94 6.16 -6.72
N ASP A 119 16.30 7.21 -5.98
CA ASP A 119 15.80 7.45 -4.64
C ASP A 119 14.59 8.41 -4.67
N LEU A 120 13.44 7.94 -4.21
CA LEU A 120 12.21 8.69 -3.98
C LEU A 120 11.72 8.49 -2.53
N GLY A 121 12.64 8.21 -1.61
CA GLY A 121 12.38 7.96 -0.20
C GLY A 121 11.63 9.13 0.43
N GLY A 122 10.44 8.85 0.99
CA GLY A 122 9.57 9.88 1.57
C GLY A 122 8.99 10.89 0.58
N ALA A 123 9.05 10.66 -0.72
CA ALA A 123 8.43 11.51 -1.73
C ALA A 123 6.90 11.55 -1.60
N SER A 124 6.28 12.60 -2.13
CA SER A 124 4.82 12.70 -2.22
C SER A 124 4.36 12.86 -3.66
N LEU A 125 3.48 11.98 -4.13
CA LEU A 125 2.87 12.02 -5.45
C LEU A 125 1.37 12.27 -5.28
N ARG A 126 0.86 13.36 -5.86
CA ARG A 126 -0.56 13.69 -5.88
C ARG A 126 -0.99 13.98 -7.32
N ASP A 127 -2.05 13.32 -7.77
CA ASP A 127 -2.55 13.49 -9.14
C ASP A 127 -1.43 13.26 -10.16
N VAL A 128 -0.85 12.06 -10.13
CA VAL A 128 0.30 11.70 -10.98
C VAL A 128 -0.04 10.53 -11.88
N GLU A 129 0.36 10.64 -13.15
CA GLU A 129 0.36 9.51 -14.08
C GLU A 129 1.80 9.08 -14.38
N VAL A 130 2.10 7.81 -14.14
CA VAL A 130 3.35 7.16 -14.54
C VAL A 130 3.05 6.17 -15.66
N VAL A 131 3.69 6.31 -16.81
CA VAL A 131 3.41 5.52 -18.02
C VAL A 131 4.68 4.88 -18.56
N ASP A 132 4.62 3.58 -18.89
CA ASP A 132 5.73 2.79 -19.47
C ASP A 132 7.09 2.95 -18.77
N ALA A 133 7.08 3.03 -17.44
CA ALA A 133 8.30 3.16 -16.66
C ALA A 133 9.14 1.86 -16.68
N ARG A 134 10.46 1.98 -16.84
CA ARG A 134 11.42 0.87 -16.74
C ARG A 134 12.40 1.12 -15.61
N LEU A 135 12.02 0.66 -14.43
CA LEU A 135 12.67 1.03 -13.19
C LEU A 135 13.17 -0.20 -12.44
N GLY A 136 14.36 -0.13 -11.85
CA GLY A 136 14.93 -1.21 -11.05
C GLY A 136 15.45 -0.70 -9.71
N GLY A 137 15.09 -1.34 -8.61
CA GLY A 137 15.61 -0.99 -7.28
C GLY A 137 15.22 0.41 -6.80
N VAL A 138 14.07 0.92 -7.24
CA VAL A 138 13.59 2.27 -6.85
C VAL A 138 13.18 2.28 -5.38
N GLN A 139 13.67 3.30 -4.66
CA GLN A 139 13.38 3.49 -3.24
C GLN A 139 12.18 4.43 -3.05
N LEU A 140 11.07 3.93 -2.50
CA LEU A 140 9.86 4.70 -2.19
C LEU A 140 9.43 4.49 -0.73
N HIS A 141 10.38 4.17 0.15
CA HIS A 141 10.07 3.90 1.54
C HIS A 141 9.46 5.14 2.21
N GLY A 142 8.33 4.97 2.90
CA GLY A 142 7.62 6.07 3.56
C GLY A 142 6.99 7.10 2.60
N ALA A 143 6.98 6.86 1.29
CA ALA A 143 6.36 7.75 0.31
C ALA A 143 4.83 7.84 0.50
N VAL A 144 4.22 8.91 0.00
CA VAL A 144 2.78 9.15 0.09
C VAL A 144 2.19 9.35 -1.30
N PHE A 145 1.28 8.46 -1.70
CA PHE A 145 0.62 8.48 -3.01
C PHE A 145 -0.86 8.80 -2.80
N GLU A 146 -1.36 9.79 -3.54
CA GLU A 146 -2.76 10.17 -3.53
C GLU A 146 -3.26 10.38 -4.96
N ARG A 147 -4.21 9.57 -5.44
CA ARG A 147 -4.69 9.61 -6.83
C ARG A 147 -3.52 9.45 -7.81
N VAL A 148 -2.97 8.25 -7.84
CA VAL A 148 -1.83 7.92 -8.72
C VAL A 148 -2.23 6.80 -9.66
N LEU A 149 -1.92 6.96 -10.95
CA LEU A 149 -2.05 5.92 -11.96
C LEU A 149 -0.66 5.50 -12.41
N ILE A 150 -0.34 4.21 -12.34
CA ILE A 150 0.88 3.62 -12.90
C ILE A 150 0.43 2.64 -13.97
N ARG A 151 0.74 2.91 -15.24
CA ARG A 151 0.26 2.14 -16.39
C ARG A 151 1.42 1.61 -17.23
N GLY A 152 1.43 0.30 -17.43
CA GLY A 152 2.46 -0.39 -18.18
C GLY A 152 3.82 -0.37 -17.48
N GLY A 153 4.84 -0.80 -18.22
CA GLY A 153 6.20 -0.79 -17.72
C GLY A 153 6.58 -1.99 -16.84
N LYS A 154 7.86 -2.03 -16.49
CA LYS A 154 8.47 -3.07 -15.67
C LYS A 154 9.22 -2.40 -14.53
N ILE A 155 8.82 -2.72 -13.29
CA ILE A 155 9.38 -2.14 -12.09
C ILE A 155 9.85 -3.28 -11.18
N ASP A 156 11.15 -3.53 -11.19
CA ASP A 156 11.77 -4.60 -10.41
C ASP A 156 12.28 -4.03 -9.07
N TYR A 157 12.16 -4.80 -7.98
CA TYR A 157 12.66 -4.44 -6.64
C TYR A 157 12.11 -3.11 -6.11
N LEU A 158 10.81 -2.88 -6.31
CA LEU A 158 10.12 -1.67 -5.88
C LEU A 158 9.97 -1.62 -4.35
N ASN A 159 10.68 -0.73 -3.67
CA ASN A 159 10.62 -0.62 -2.22
C ASN A 159 9.54 0.39 -1.78
N LEU A 160 8.37 -0.10 -1.38
CA LEU A 160 7.24 0.68 -0.84
C LEU A 160 7.09 0.50 0.68
N ARG A 161 8.16 0.13 1.40
CA ARG A 161 8.10 -0.10 2.85
C ARG A 161 7.55 1.12 3.57
N LYS A 162 6.54 0.92 4.43
CA LYS A 162 5.87 1.97 5.22
C LYS A 162 5.26 3.11 4.38
N ALA A 163 5.13 2.94 3.07
CA ALA A 163 4.47 3.91 2.21
C ALA A 163 2.97 3.97 2.49
N LYS A 164 2.34 5.08 2.14
CA LYS A 164 0.89 5.29 2.23
C LYS A 164 0.33 5.49 0.84
N LEU A 165 -0.47 4.55 0.37
CA LEU A 165 -1.10 4.59 -0.95
C LEU A 165 -2.60 4.74 -0.76
N LYS A 166 -3.13 5.82 -1.31
CA LYS A 166 -4.56 6.12 -1.30
C LYS A 166 -5.04 6.45 -2.70
N ASP A 167 -6.07 5.75 -3.17
CA ASP A 167 -6.57 5.94 -4.53
C ASP A 167 -5.47 5.68 -5.58
N VAL A 168 -4.89 4.48 -5.58
CA VAL A 168 -3.79 4.13 -6.50
C VAL A 168 -4.22 3.00 -7.44
N VAL A 169 -3.94 3.16 -8.72
CA VAL A 169 -4.20 2.13 -9.74
C VAL A 169 -2.90 1.74 -10.41
N PHE A 170 -2.56 0.45 -10.36
CA PHE A 170 -1.58 -0.16 -11.23
C PHE A 170 -2.34 -0.84 -12.38
N GLU A 171 -1.94 -0.61 -13.63
CA GLU A 171 -2.62 -1.14 -14.82
C GLU A 171 -1.61 -1.70 -15.83
N GLY A 172 -1.62 -3.01 -16.08
CA GLY A 172 -0.73 -3.64 -17.06
C GLY A 172 0.75 -3.62 -16.68
N CYS A 173 1.08 -3.46 -15.39
CA CYS A 173 2.46 -3.39 -14.91
C CYS A 173 3.04 -4.78 -14.64
N VAL A 174 4.34 -4.95 -14.87
CA VAL A 174 5.11 -6.08 -14.34
C VAL A 174 5.90 -5.61 -13.12
N LEU A 175 5.54 -6.09 -11.94
CA LEU A 175 6.22 -5.79 -10.68
C LEU A 175 6.90 -7.06 -10.16
N ALA A 176 8.23 -7.13 -10.22
CA ALA A 176 9.00 -8.23 -9.67
C ALA A 176 9.58 -7.86 -8.30
N GLU A 177 9.33 -8.71 -7.31
CA GLU A 177 9.76 -8.55 -5.93
C GLU A 177 9.40 -7.19 -5.32
N PRO A 178 8.15 -6.67 -5.47
CA PRO A 178 7.76 -5.44 -4.81
C PRO A 178 7.64 -5.65 -3.29
N ASP A 179 8.18 -4.72 -2.51
CA ASP A 179 8.19 -4.77 -1.05
C ASP A 179 7.20 -3.74 -0.47
N PHE A 180 6.06 -4.24 0.02
CA PHE A 180 5.03 -3.44 0.68
C PHE A 180 5.14 -3.51 2.22
N GLY A 181 6.32 -3.83 2.76
CA GLY A 181 6.55 -4.07 4.16
C GLY A 181 6.04 -2.93 5.07
N GLY A 182 4.98 -3.18 5.84
CA GLY A 182 4.38 -2.19 6.72
C GLY A 182 3.62 -1.05 6.03
N ALA A 183 3.37 -1.14 4.71
CA ALA A 183 2.64 -0.12 3.96
C ALA A 183 1.15 -0.04 4.35
N GLU A 184 0.54 1.10 4.07
CA GLU A 184 -0.91 1.33 4.20
C GLU A 184 -1.51 1.49 2.81
N LEU A 185 -2.42 0.58 2.44
CA LEU A 185 -3.13 0.60 1.16
C LEU A 185 -4.62 0.87 1.39
N GLU A 186 -5.13 1.98 0.84
CA GLU A 186 -6.54 2.33 0.86
C GLU A 186 -7.06 2.60 -0.56
N ARG A 187 -8.04 1.82 -1.03
CA ARG A 187 -8.57 1.91 -2.41
C ARG A 187 -7.45 1.79 -3.44
N VAL A 188 -6.80 0.63 -3.44
CA VAL A 188 -5.69 0.32 -4.36
C VAL A 188 -6.13 -0.82 -5.28
N GLU A 189 -5.86 -0.68 -6.56
CA GLU A 189 -6.24 -1.65 -7.58
C GLU A 189 -5.04 -2.09 -8.41
N PHE A 190 -4.95 -3.39 -8.69
CA PHE A 190 -3.96 -3.96 -9.59
C PHE A 190 -4.70 -4.65 -10.74
N ARG A 191 -4.73 -3.99 -11.90
CA ARG A 191 -5.49 -4.40 -13.09
C ARG A 191 -4.56 -4.98 -14.14
N ASP A 192 -4.76 -6.24 -14.50
CA ASP A 192 -3.97 -6.94 -15.53
C ASP A 192 -2.46 -6.87 -15.27
N CYS A 193 -2.09 -6.77 -13.99
CA CYS A 193 -0.71 -6.71 -13.53
C CYS A 193 -0.14 -8.11 -13.28
N VAL A 194 1.18 -8.21 -13.35
CA VAL A 194 1.95 -9.37 -12.91
C VAL A 194 2.70 -8.96 -11.64
N LEU A 195 2.34 -9.56 -10.51
CA LEU A 195 3.00 -9.38 -9.21
C LEU A 195 3.80 -10.64 -8.91
N LYS A 196 5.13 -10.59 -9.03
CA LYS A 196 5.99 -11.74 -8.71
C LYS A 196 6.61 -11.54 -7.34
N ASP A 197 6.49 -12.54 -6.48
CA ASP A 197 7.18 -12.59 -5.19
C ASP A 197 6.98 -11.34 -4.31
N ALA A 198 5.75 -10.81 -4.25
CA ALA A 198 5.44 -9.64 -3.44
C ALA A 198 5.64 -9.91 -1.94
N ASP A 199 6.31 -8.99 -1.23
CA ASP A 199 6.38 -9.00 0.22
C ASP A 199 5.28 -8.10 0.80
N LEU A 200 4.30 -8.73 1.45
CA LEU A 200 3.17 -8.07 2.10
C LEU A 200 3.32 -8.02 3.62
N SER A 201 4.52 -8.25 4.16
CA SER A 201 4.73 -8.35 5.61
C SER A 201 4.30 -7.09 6.34
N GLY A 202 3.34 -7.22 7.26
CA GLY A 202 2.84 -6.10 8.06
C GLY A 202 2.02 -5.05 7.30
N VAL A 203 1.68 -5.28 6.02
CA VAL A 203 0.81 -4.38 5.26
C VAL A 203 -0.57 -4.27 5.91
N ARG A 204 -1.19 -3.10 5.79
CA ARG A 204 -2.59 -2.87 6.15
C ARG A 204 -3.37 -2.51 4.90
N MET A 205 -4.44 -3.25 4.64
CA MET A 205 -5.27 -3.06 3.45
C MET A 205 -6.69 -2.62 3.84
N LYS A 206 -7.25 -1.74 3.03
CA LYS A 206 -8.66 -1.35 3.06
C LYS A 206 -9.10 -1.10 1.63
N ASP A 207 -10.13 -1.81 1.17
CA ASP A 207 -10.65 -1.68 -0.19
C ASP A 207 -9.59 -1.96 -1.27
N VAL A 208 -8.76 -2.99 -1.09
CA VAL A 208 -7.76 -3.37 -2.11
C VAL A 208 -8.37 -4.39 -3.07
N ASP A 209 -8.26 -4.17 -4.37
CA ASP A 209 -8.76 -5.09 -5.39
C ASP A 209 -7.60 -5.80 -6.09
N LEU A 210 -7.53 -7.12 -5.91
CA LEU A 210 -6.53 -7.98 -6.53
C LEU A 210 -7.16 -8.89 -7.59
N ARG A 211 -8.49 -8.87 -7.79
CA ARG A 211 -9.22 -9.88 -8.59
C ARG A 211 -8.74 -9.99 -10.04
N THR A 212 -8.22 -8.91 -10.60
CA THR A 212 -7.77 -8.81 -12.00
C THR A 212 -6.24 -8.83 -12.14
N VAL A 213 -5.51 -9.15 -11.06
CA VAL A 213 -4.09 -9.49 -11.16
C VAL A 213 -3.94 -10.77 -11.99
N ALA A 214 -3.15 -10.70 -13.06
CA ALA A 214 -2.94 -11.79 -14.00
C ALA A 214 -2.06 -12.91 -13.39
N GLU A 215 -1.03 -12.53 -12.65
CA GLU A 215 -0.18 -13.44 -11.86
C GLU A 215 0.03 -12.85 -10.47
N LEU A 216 -0.38 -13.59 -9.43
CA LEU A 216 -0.28 -13.16 -8.03
C LEU A 216 0.66 -14.08 -7.25
N GLY A 217 1.95 -13.78 -7.31
CA GLY A 217 2.99 -14.37 -6.46
C GLY A 217 3.16 -13.57 -5.18
N ILE A 218 2.95 -14.21 -4.02
CA ILE A 218 3.17 -13.62 -2.70
C ILE A 218 4.30 -14.40 -2.03
N ALA A 219 5.43 -13.75 -1.84
CA ALA A 219 6.57 -14.36 -1.15
C ALA A 219 6.32 -14.46 0.36
N ARG A 220 5.72 -13.42 0.96
CA ARG A 220 5.47 -13.29 2.41
C ARG A 220 4.23 -12.46 2.70
N GLY A 221 3.65 -12.66 3.87
CA GLY A 221 2.54 -11.84 4.37
C GLY A 221 1.16 -12.22 3.86
N VAL A 222 0.94 -13.50 3.51
CA VAL A 222 -0.38 -14.01 3.10
C VAL A 222 -1.45 -13.81 4.19
N ASP A 223 -1.04 -13.77 5.47
CA ASP A 223 -1.89 -13.44 6.63
C ASP A 223 -2.37 -11.98 6.66
N ARG A 224 -1.86 -11.12 5.77
CA ARG A 224 -2.15 -9.69 5.72
C ARG A 224 -3.12 -9.28 4.63
N LEU A 225 -3.72 -10.24 3.93
CA LEU A 225 -4.71 -9.99 2.87
C LEU A 225 -6.07 -9.51 3.41
N ALA A 226 -6.24 -9.35 4.72
CA ALA A 226 -7.45 -8.76 5.29
C ALA A 226 -7.67 -7.34 4.75
N GLY A 227 -8.80 -7.13 4.08
CA GLY A 227 -9.14 -5.87 3.41
C GLY A 227 -8.90 -5.88 1.88
N ALA A 228 -8.32 -6.96 1.35
CA ALA A 228 -8.28 -7.22 -0.08
C ALA A 228 -9.46 -8.06 -0.56
N VAL A 229 -9.79 -7.94 -1.84
CA VAL A 229 -10.71 -8.82 -2.57
C VAL A 229 -9.90 -9.60 -3.60
N ILE A 230 -10.00 -10.92 -3.56
CA ILE A 230 -9.37 -11.85 -4.52
C ILE A 230 -10.43 -12.62 -5.30
N SER A 231 -10.06 -13.18 -6.45
CA SER A 231 -10.93 -14.05 -7.24
C SER A 231 -10.95 -15.49 -6.70
N THR A 232 -11.91 -16.30 -7.16
CA THR A 232 -11.95 -17.73 -6.80
C THR A 232 -10.72 -18.49 -7.31
N ALA A 233 -10.22 -18.16 -8.51
CA ALA A 233 -9.00 -18.78 -9.04
C ALA A 233 -7.80 -18.47 -8.14
N GLN A 234 -7.63 -17.20 -7.76
CA GLN A 234 -6.55 -16.78 -6.84
C GLN A 234 -6.66 -17.45 -5.47
N LEU A 235 -7.87 -17.69 -4.95
CA LEU A 235 -8.04 -18.44 -3.71
C LEU A 235 -7.50 -19.87 -3.83
N LEU A 236 -7.73 -20.53 -4.97
CA LEU A 236 -7.20 -21.88 -5.21
C LEU A 236 -5.67 -21.86 -5.30
N ASP A 237 -5.11 -20.88 -6.02
CA ASP A 237 -3.66 -20.71 -6.16
C ASP A 237 -2.98 -20.43 -4.80
N LEU A 238 -3.64 -19.63 -3.93
CA LEU A 238 -3.14 -19.28 -2.60
C LEU A 238 -3.48 -20.31 -1.51
N ALA A 239 -4.29 -21.32 -1.80
CA ALA A 239 -4.76 -22.29 -0.79
C ALA A 239 -3.60 -22.99 -0.05
N PRO A 240 -2.50 -23.42 -0.71
CA PRO A 240 -1.36 -24.00 0.00
C PRO A 240 -0.69 -23.01 0.97
N ALA A 241 -0.56 -21.73 0.57
CA ALA A 241 0.02 -20.70 1.41
C ALA A 241 -0.87 -20.39 2.63
N PHE A 242 -2.19 -20.34 2.44
CA PHE A 242 -3.14 -20.20 3.55
C PHE A 242 -3.09 -21.39 4.51
N ALA A 243 -3.06 -22.62 3.99
CA ALA A 243 -2.95 -23.83 4.80
C ALA A 243 -1.68 -23.81 5.65
N ALA A 244 -0.53 -23.52 5.03
CA ALA A 244 0.75 -23.40 5.72
C ALA A 244 0.70 -22.33 6.84
N GLN A 245 0.06 -21.19 6.58
CA GLN A 245 -0.05 -20.10 7.55
C GLN A 245 -0.84 -20.48 8.81
N ILE A 246 -1.82 -21.38 8.69
CA ILE A 246 -2.60 -21.89 9.84
C ILE A 246 -2.06 -23.22 10.39
N GLY A 247 -0.90 -23.70 9.89
CA GLY A 247 -0.25 -24.92 10.35
C GLY A 247 -0.84 -26.22 9.77
N VAL A 248 -1.64 -26.13 8.71
CA VAL A 248 -2.15 -27.30 7.98
C VAL A 248 -1.12 -27.74 6.95
N ARG A 249 -0.83 -29.05 6.94
CA ARG A 249 0.01 -29.69 5.92
C ARG A 249 -0.87 -30.23 4.80
N VAL A 250 -0.51 -29.92 3.56
CA VAL A 250 -1.20 -30.42 2.36
C VAL A 250 -0.28 -31.45 1.72
N GLU A 251 -0.73 -32.70 1.64
CA GLU A 251 0.00 -33.83 1.09
C GLU A 251 -0.94 -34.61 0.17
N ASP A 252 -0.44 -35.04 -0.99
CA ASP A 252 -1.16 -35.97 -1.84
C ASP A 252 -1.09 -37.38 -1.27
N ALA A 253 -2.15 -38.16 -1.49
CA ALA A 253 -2.12 -39.57 -1.11
C ALA A 253 -1.04 -40.29 -1.94
N PRO A 254 -0.20 -41.15 -1.32
CA PRO A 254 0.84 -41.85 -2.06
C PRO A 254 0.23 -42.72 -3.17
N GLY A 255 0.62 -42.47 -4.42
CA GLY A 255 0.31 -43.32 -5.58
C GLY A 255 -0.78 -42.83 -6.54
N VAL A 256 -1.11 -41.53 -6.56
CA VAL A 256 -1.90 -40.88 -7.63
C VAL A 256 -0.97 -40.12 -8.57
#